data_AF-A0A7X7PG86-F1
#
_entry.id   AF-A0A7X7PG86-F1
#
_cell.length_a   1.000
_cell.length_b   1.000
_cell.length_c   1.000
_cell.angle_alpha   90.00
_cell.angle_beta   90.00
_cell.angle_gamma   90.00
#
_symmetry.space_group_name_H-M   'P 1'
#
loop_
_entity.id
_entity.type
_entity.pdbx_description
1 polymer ?
#
loop_
_entity_poly.entity_id
_entity_poly.type
_entity_poly.pdbx_seq_one_letter_code
_entity_poly.pdbx_strand_id
1 'polypeptide(L)'
;MHRFAPALRRVARELDLPRGARATVLRELAGDLDAVYAHHRERGLGEAEAQRRAEETVLGTTQVIRRLARLHRRSWRGWSESMAARLTVGADLVMLVLGVVPVLVAGVFAARTAGGPLAWIEWVVGGVIGVTIATGVLRTARGQKLSQEFLETLLVCAALAIGVGLLTAAYGLHAAFSAIAAGGRATPLLDPARLARDGSVLVQGLLFGLAALFAWFLLLGRETARLSAEVDALLGPEESGPARDADVIPLTHGRSA
;
A
#
# COMPACT_ATOMS: atom_id res chain seq x y z
N MET A 1 -10.40 3.69 24.21
CA MET A 1 -9.65 4.49 23.21
C MET A 1 -10.37 5.79 22.80
N HIS A 2 -11.69 5.95 22.94
CA HIS A 2 -12.39 7.22 22.62
C HIS A 2 -11.93 8.46 23.42
N ARG A 3 -11.22 8.27 24.55
CA ARG A 3 -10.76 9.35 25.43
C ARG A 3 -9.91 10.41 24.72
N PHE A 4 -9.09 10.00 23.74
CA PHE A 4 -8.19 10.90 22.99
C PHE A 4 -8.75 11.38 21.65
N ALA A 5 -9.99 11.01 21.30
CA ALA A 5 -10.60 11.38 20.02
C ALA A 5 -10.61 12.90 19.76
N PRO A 6 -10.89 13.79 20.74
CA PRO A 6 -10.83 15.24 20.51
C PRO A 6 -9.43 15.73 20.12
N ALA A 7 -8.40 15.22 20.80
CA ALA A 7 -7.00 15.59 20.56
C ALA A 7 -6.53 15.06 19.20
N LEU A 8 -6.82 13.80 18.87
CA LEU A 8 -6.51 13.20 17.57
C LEU A 8 -7.24 13.91 16.42
N ARG A 9 -8.50 14.36 16.60
CA ARG A 9 -9.22 15.17 15.59
C ARG A 9 -8.56 16.52 15.34
N ARG A 10 -7.94 17.14 16.34
CA ARG A 10 -7.17 18.39 16.15
C ARG A 10 -5.93 18.12 15.29
N VAL A 11 -5.18 17.08 15.64
CA VAL A 11 -3.98 16.66 14.92
C VAL A 11 -4.30 16.25 13.47
N ALA A 12 -5.40 15.52 13.26
CA ALA A 12 -5.87 15.09 11.95
C ALA A 12 -6.20 16.25 10.98
N ARG A 13 -6.64 17.39 11.53
CA ARG A 13 -6.92 18.63 10.77
C ARG A 13 -5.65 19.39 10.42
N GLU A 14 -4.63 19.32 11.26
CA GLU A 14 -3.33 19.99 11.04
C GLU A 14 -2.38 19.18 10.15
N LEU A 15 -2.58 17.86 10.05
CA LEU A 15 -1.84 16.96 9.17
C LEU A 15 -2.27 17.10 7.71
N ASP A 16 -1.51 17.88 6.94
CA ASP A 16 -1.58 17.92 5.47
C ASP A 16 -0.94 16.66 4.86
N LEU A 17 -1.61 15.51 5.06
CA LEU A 17 -1.19 14.21 4.53
C LEU A 17 -2.32 13.50 3.76
N PRO A 18 -1.98 12.65 2.77
CA PRO A 18 -2.91 11.69 2.19
C PRO A 18 -3.61 10.86 3.27
N ARG A 19 -4.84 10.41 3.00
CA ARG A 19 -5.70 9.74 3.99
C ARG A 19 -5.04 8.51 4.64
N GLY A 20 -4.35 7.66 3.87
CA GLY A 20 -3.69 6.46 4.38
C GLY A 20 -2.52 6.77 5.32
N ALA A 21 -1.60 7.63 4.87
CA ALA A 21 -0.50 8.13 5.70
C ALA A 21 -1.00 8.82 6.98
N ARG A 22 -2.04 9.65 6.89
CA ARG A 22 -2.67 10.28 8.04
C ARG A 22 -3.27 9.27 9.00
N ALA A 23 -4.00 8.27 8.50
CA ALA A 23 -4.58 7.22 9.34
C ALA A 23 -3.50 6.41 10.06
N THR A 24 -2.39 6.10 9.38
CA THR A 24 -1.24 5.41 9.98
C THR A 24 -0.66 6.22 11.12
N VAL A 25 -0.35 7.51 10.88
CA VAL A 25 0.21 8.41 11.91
C VAL A 25 -0.76 8.59 13.08
N LEU A 26 -2.06 8.75 12.82
CA LEU A 26 -3.06 8.89 13.89
C LEU A 26 -3.19 7.61 14.72
N ARG A 27 -3.07 6.43 14.10
CA ARG A 27 -3.09 5.15 14.80
C ARG A 27 -1.86 4.94 15.67
N GLU A 28 -0.67 5.30 15.17
CA GLU A 28 0.57 5.28 15.95
C GLU A 28 0.48 6.22 17.15
N LEU A 29 0.05 7.47 16.92
CA LEU A 29 -0.17 8.45 17.99
C LEU A 29 -1.20 7.97 19.03
N ALA A 30 -2.28 7.30 18.60
CA ALA A 30 -3.26 6.72 19.51
C ALA A 30 -2.63 5.63 20.39
N GLY A 31 -1.77 4.79 19.82
CA GLY A 31 -1.02 3.77 20.56
C GLY A 31 -0.05 4.38 21.58
N ASP A 32 0.69 5.41 21.18
CA ASP A 32 1.62 6.12 22.07
C ASP A 32 0.89 6.82 23.21
N LEU A 33 -0.24 7.45 22.93
CA LEU A 33 -1.10 8.09 23.94
C LEU A 33 -1.60 7.08 24.96
N ASP A 34 -2.09 5.92 24.53
CA ASP A 34 -2.56 4.88 25.43
C ASP A 34 -1.41 4.26 26.25
N ALA A 35 -0.22 4.09 25.68
CA ALA A 35 0.95 3.60 26.39
C ALA A 35 1.42 4.57 27.49
N VAL A 36 1.53 5.86 27.17
CA VAL A 36 1.92 6.90 28.14
C VAL A 36 0.83 7.09 29.21
N TYR A 37 -0.44 7.01 28.84
CA TYR A 37 -1.55 7.03 29.79
C TYR A 37 -1.48 5.86 30.77
N ALA A 38 -1.29 4.63 30.28
CA ALA A 38 -1.19 3.44 31.12
C ALA A 38 -0.04 3.59 32.13
N HIS A 39 1.12 4.05 31.67
CA HIS A 39 2.27 4.33 32.53
C HIS A 39 1.97 5.35 33.63
N HIS A 40 1.21 6.41 33.34
CA HIS A 40 0.80 7.38 34.35
C HIS A 40 -0.25 6.81 35.32
N ARG A 41 -1.17 5.97 34.84
CA ARG A 41 -2.16 5.28 35.68
C ARG A 41 -1.50 4.31 36.66
N GLU A 42 -0.49 3.56 36.22
CA GLU A 42 0.31 2.67 37.07
C GLU A 42 1.05 3.42 38.18
N ARG A 43 1.40 4.68 37.92
CA ARG A 43 2.00 5.60 38.91
C ARG A 43 0.99 6.27 39.84
N GLY A 44 -0.27 5.85 39.79
CA GLY A 44 -1.32 6.33 40.69
C GLY A 44 -1.93 7.67 40.31
N LEU A 45 -1.64 8.22 39.13
CA LEU A 45 -2.30 9.46 38.68
C LEU A 45 -3.78 9.20 38.40
N GLY A 46 -4.62 10.16 38.77
CA GLY A 46 -6.05 10.16 38.42
C GLY A 46 -6.26 10.17 36.90
N GLU A 47 -7.39 9.65 36.44
CA GLU A 47 -7.68 9.46 35.00
C GLU A 47 -7.55 10.75 34.17
N ALA A 48 -8.18 11.84 34.62
CA ALA A 48 -8.12 13.13 33.91
C ALA A 48 -6.70 13.72 33.88
N GLU A 49 -5.92 13.49 34.94
CA GLU A 49 -4.55 14.00 35.02
C GLU A 49 -3.59 13.15 34.19
N ALA A 50 -3.74 11.83 34.22
CA ALA A 50 -3.00 10.91 33.35
C ALA A 50 -3.29 11.19 31.87
N GLN A 51 -4.55 11.50 31.53
CA GLN A 51 -4.93 11.89 30.17
C GLN A 51 -4.23 13.19 29.75
N ARG A 52 -4.30 14.26 30.55
CA ARG A 52 -3.64 15.53 30.24
C ARG A 52 -2.13 15.37 30.08
N ARG A 53 -1.48 14.63 30.99
CA ARG A 53 -0.04 14.36 30.91
C ARG A 53 0.34 13.57 29.66
N ALA A 54 -0.48 12.61 29.26
CA ALA A 54 -0.27 11.86 28.02
C ALA A 54 -0.39 12.77 26.79
N GLU A 55 -1.42 13.60 26.72
CA GLU A 55 -1.59 14.58 25.64
C GLU A 55 -0.43 15.58 25.58
N GLU A 56 0.00 16.13 26.70
CA GLU A 56 1.16 17.04 26.76
C GLU A 56 2.45 16.36 26.32
N THR A 57 2.67 15.10 26.73
CA THR A 57 3.90 14.37 26.43
C THR A 57 3.96 13.99 24.94
N VAL A 58 2.87 13.48 24.37
CA VAL A 58 2.85 12.94 23.00
C VAL A 58 2.54 14.03 21.96
N LEU A 59 1.64 14.97 22.26
CA LEU A 59 1.17 16.00 21.33
C LEU A 59 1.78 17.38 21.57
N GLY A 60 2.38 17.63 22.74
CA GLY A 60 2.95 18.93 23.11
C GLY A 60 4.11 19.39 22.21
N THR A 61 4.69 18.48 21.43
CA THR A 61 5.74 18.84 20.47
C THR A 61 5.15 19.00 19.07
N THR A 62 4.54 20.15 18.76
CA THR A 62 4.00 20.48 17.42
C THR A 62 5.06 20.33 16.31
N GLN A 63 6.35 20.45 16.67
CA GLN A 63 7.48 20.17 15.77
C GLN A 63 7.60 18.68 15.39
N VAL A 64 7.23 17.75 16.28
CA VAL A 64 7.23 16.29 16.02
C VAL A 64 6.18 15.94 14.97
N ILE A 65 4.97 16.50 15.07
CA ILE A 65 3.89 16.32 14.08
C ILE A 65 4.34 16.83 12.69
N ARG A 66 4.96 18.02 12.63
CA ARG A 66 5.51 18.56 11.37
C ARG A 66 6.74 17.79 10.86
N ARG A 67 7.48 17.10 11.72
CA ARG A 67 8.65 16.29 11.33
C ARG A 67 8.23 14.92 10.81
N LEU A 68 7.23 14.30 11.45
CA LEU A 68 6.53 13.09 10.98
C LEU A 68 5.86 13.33 9.62
N ALA A 69 5.13 14.43 9.48
CA ALA A 69 4.52 14.81 8.22
C ALA A 69 5.56 15.02 7.10
N ARG A 70 6.70 15.65 7.42
CA ARG A 70 7.80 15.85 6.46
C ARG A 70 8.50 14.55 6.06
N LEU A 71 8.60 13.58 6.96
CA LEU A 71 9.16 12.26 6.65
C LEU A 71 8.25 11.47 5.69
N HIS A 72 6.93 11.57 5.87
CA HIS A 72 5.94 10.88 5.03
C HIS A 72 5.67 11.56 3.68
N ARG A 73 5.98 12.86 3.51
CA ARG A 73 5.71 13.63 2.28
C ARG A 73 6.58 13.25 1.07
N ARG A 74 7.62 12.42 1.24
CA ARG A 74 8.55 12.04 0.15
C ARG A 74 8.34 10.63 -0.43
N SER A 75 7.40 9.85 0.09
CA SER A 75 7.24 8.47 -0.37
C SER A 75 6.26 8.35 -1.54
N TRP A 76 6.70 7.65 -2.59
CA TRP A 76 5.91 7.07 -3.70
C TRP A 76 4.54 6.49 -3.26
N ARG A 77 4.42 6.09 -1.98
CA ARG A 77 3.19 5.66 -1.31
C ARG A 77 2.03 6.68 -1.38
N GLY A 78 2.30 7.99 -1.30
CA GLY A 78 1.24 9.01 -1.36
C GLY A 78 0.56 9.11 -2.72
N TRP A 79 1.32 8.90 -3.81
CA TRP A 79 0.77 8.84 -5.17
C TRP A 79 -0.05 7.57 -5.38
N SER A 80 0.44 6.41 -4.91
CA SER A 80 -0.32 5.16 -4.98
C SER A 80 -1.59 5.20 -4.13
N GLU A 81 -1.54 5.81 -2.95
CA GLU A 81 -2.70 5.99 -2.07
C GLU A 81 -3.78 6.87 -2.68
N SER A 82 -3.41 7.97 -3.34
CA SER A 82 -4.39 8.86 -3.97
C SER A 82 -5.13 8.18 -5.14
N MET A 83 -4.50 7.19 -5.76
CA MET A 83 -5.05 6.44 -6.88
C MET A 83 -5.82 5.21 -6.37
N ALA A 84 -5.35 4.55 -5.31
CA ALA A 84 -6.07 3.50 -4.58
C ALA A 84 -7.34 4.03 -3.87
N ALA A 85 -7.34 5.26 -3.35
CA ALA A 85 -8.51 5.88 -2.73
C ALA A 85 -9.67 6.14 -3.71
N ARG A 86 -9.40 6.09 -5.03
CA ARG A 86 -10.44 6.14 -6.08
C ARG A 86 -11.04 4.76 -6.39
N LEU A 87 -10.40 3.68 -5.94
CA LEU A 87 -10.87 2.32 -6.11
C LEU A 87 -11.75 1.93 -4.91
N THR A 88 -12.98 1.53 -5.19
CA THR A 88 -13.92 1.08 -4.17
C THR A 88 -13.58 -0.34 -3.71
N VAL A 89 -13.83 -0.64 -2.43
CA VAL A 89 -13.45 -1.90 -1.74
C VAL A 89 -13.97 -3.18 -2.43
N GLY A 90 -15.02 -3.09 -3.25
CA GLY A 90 -15.51 -4.20 -4.09
C GLY A 90 -14.84 -4.29 -5.47
N ALA A 91 -14.48 -3.14 -6.06
CA ALA A 91 -13.82 -3.07 -7.36
C ALA A 91 -12.38 -3.60 -7.30
N ASP A 92 -11.67 -3.46 -6.18
CA ASP A 92 -10.30 -3.92 -6.01
C ASP A 92 -10.08 -5.42 -6.27
N LEU A 93 -10.98 -6.28 -5.78
CA LEU A 93 -10.83 -7.73 -5.98
C LEU A 93 -11.16 -8.12 -7.41
N VAL A 94 -12.17 -7.46 -7.99
CA VAL A 94 -12.51 -7.60 -9.41
C VAL A 94 -11.35 -7.10 -10.28
N MET A 95 -10.72 -5.98 -9.94
CA MET A 95 -9.61 -5.40 -10.69
C MET A 95 -8.34 -6.24 -10.52
N LEU A 96 -8.09 -6.78 -9.32
CA LEU A 96 -7.01 -7.75 -9.09
C LEU A 96 -7.24 -9.00 -9.95
N VAL A 97 -8.45 -9.54 -9.98
CA VAL A 97 -8.78 -10.69 -10.81
C VAL A 97 -8.67 -10.34 -12.30
N LEU A 98 -9.26 -9.23 -12.76
CA LEU A 98 -9.21 -8.80 -14.16
C LEU A 98 -7.81 -8.37 -14.63
N GLY A 99 -6.98 -7.85 -13.73
CA GLY A 99 -5.64 -7.35 -14.06
C GLY A 99 -4.58 -8.41 -13.92
N VAL A 100 -4.56 -9.12 -12.79
CA VAL A 100 -3.51 -10.11 -12.47
C VAL A 100 -3.76 -11.44 -13.16
N VAL A 101 -4.99 -11.95 -13.20
CA VAL A 101 -5.24 -13.29 -13.75
C VAL A 101 -4.93 -13.36 -15.25
N PRO A 102 -5.36 -12.43 -16.11
CA PRO A 102 -4.99 -12.47 -17.53
C PRO A 102 -3.48 -12.35 -17.75
N VAL A 103 -2.79 -11.55 -16.93
CA VAL A 103 -1.33 -11.39 -17.00
C VAL A 103 -0.62 -12.68 -16.58
N LEU A 104 -1.08 -13.36 -15.53
CA LEU A 104 -0.57 -14.67 -15.12
C LEU A 104 -0.86 -15.74 -16.17
N VAL A 105 -2.07 -15.76 -16.74
CA VAL A 105 -2.47 -16.71 -17.79
C VAL A 105 -1.62 -16.49 -19.05
N ALA A 106 -1.41 -15.22 -19.46
CA ALA A 106 -0.55 -14.88 -20.57
C ALA A 106 0.92 -15.26 -20.30
N GLY A 107 1.41 -15.04 -19.07
CA GLY A 107 2.74 -15.46 -18.65
C GLY A 107 2.91 -16.98 -18.69
N VAL A 108 1.94 -17.75 -18.19
CA VAL A 108 1.91 -19.22 -18.24
C VAL A 108 1.84 -19.73 -19.69
N PHE A 109 1.07 -19.07 -20.55
CA PHE A 109 0.97 -19.42 -21.96
C PHE A 109 2.30 -19.16 -22.69
N ALA A 110 2.92 -18.00 -22.46
CA ALA A 110 4.27 -17.69 -22.96
C ALA A 110 5.33 -18.67 -22.44
N ALA A 111 5.22 -19.11 -21.19
CA ALA A 111 6.16 -20.05 -20.57
C ALA A 111 6.08 -21.45 -21.18
N ARG A 112 4.91 -21.83 -21.74
CA ARG A 112 4.76 -23.10 -22.47
C ARG A 112 5.36 -23.04 -23.88
N THR A 113 5.42 -21.85 -24.49
CA THR A 113 6.01 -21.67 -25.82
C THR A 113 7.51 -21.40 -25.74
N ALA A 114 7.99 -20.87 -24.61
CA ALA A 114 9.40 -20.70 -24.29
C ALA A 114 10.09 -22.06 -24.07
N GLY A 115 10.59 -22.67 -25.15
CA GLY A 115 11.54 -23.77 -25.02
C GLY A 115 12.91 -23.25 -24.62
N GLY A 116 13.59 -23.83 -23.63
CA GLY A 116 14.95 -23.43 -23.29
C GLY A 116 15.41 -23.96 -21.94
N PRO A 117 16.73 -24.12 -21.72
CA PRO A 117 17.28 -24.65 -20.47
C PRO A 117 17.08 -23.72 -19.27
N LEU A 118 16.71 -22.45 -19.47
CA LEU A 118 16.44 -21.47 -18.42
C LEU A 118 14.94 -21.21 -18.19
N ALA A 119 14.06 -21.74 -19.05
CA ALA A 119 12.61 -21.49 -18.97
C ALA A 119 12.03 -21.98 -17.63
N TRP A 120 12.59 -23.04 -17.04
CA TRP A 120 12.14 -23.57 -15.74
C TRP A 120 12.35 -22.58 -14.59
N ILE A 121 13.37 -21.70 -14.66
CA ILE A 121 13.62 -20.68 -13.63
C ILE A 121 12.43 -19.71 -13.59
N GLU A 122 11.92 -19.33 -14.75
CA GLU A 122 10.78 -18.43 -14.83
C GLU A 122 9.47 -19.08 -14.35
N TRP A 123 9.30 -20.39 -14.55
CA TRP A 123 8.19 -21.13 -13.95
C TRP A 123 8.26 -21.12 -12.42
N VAL A 124 9.45 -21.28 -11.86
CA VAL A 124 9.64 -21.21 -10.40
C VAL A 124 9.35 -19.80 -9.90
N VAL A 125 9.89 -18.75 -10.55
CA VAL A 125 9.64 -17.35 -10.17
C VAL A 125 8.16 -16.99 -10.29
N GLY A 126 7.53 -17.32 -11.42
CA GLY A 126 6.10 -17.09 -11.65
C GLY A 126 5.22 -17.86 -10.66
N GLY A 127 5.58 -19.11 -10.33
CA GLY A 127 4.91 -19.91 -9.31
C GLY A 127 4.98 -19.29 -7.92
N VAL A 128 6.17 -18.84 -7.50
CA VAL A 128 6.36 -18.11 -6.23
C VAL A 128 5.51 -16.83 -6.21
N ILE A 129 5.50 -16.06 -7.30
CA ILE A 129 4.64 -14.87 -7.42
C ILE A 129 3.17 -15.23 -7.27
N GLY A 130 2.70 -16.24 -8.00
CA GLY A 130 1.31 -16.69 -7.94
C GLY A 130 0.89 -17.14 -6.53
N VAL A 131 1.73 -17.91 -5.85
CA VAL A 131 1.48 -18.35 -4.46
C VAL A 131 1.47 -17.18 -3.49
N THR A 132 2.42 -16.24 -3.61
CA THR A 132 2.46 -15.04 -2.76
C THR A 132 1.20 -14.21 -2.96
N ILE A 133 0.81 -13.92 -4.20
CA ILE A 133 -0.41 -13.16 -4.51
C ILE A 133 -1.63 -13.88 -3.93
N ALA A 134 -1.81 -15.18 -4.20
CA ALA A 134 -2.94 -15.95 -3.70
C ALA A 134 -3.03 -15.93 -2.17
N THR A 135 -1.88 -16.04 -1.49
CA THR A 135 -1.78 -15.95 -0.03
C THR A 135 -2.22 -14.57 0.47
N GLY A 136 -1.76 -13.50 -0.17
CA GLY A 136 -2.13 -12.12 0.17
C GLY A 136 -3.64 -11.88 0.02
N VAL A 137 -4.21 -12.35 -1.09
CA VAL A 137 -5.65 -12.25 -1.36
C VAL A 137 -6.45 -13.04 -0.31
N LEU A 138 -6.06 -14.28 -0.03
CA LEU A 138 -6.76 -15.13 0.94
C LEU A 138 -6.70 -14.55 2.36
N ARG A 139 -5.53 -14.04 2.78
CA ARG A 139 -5.38 -13.36 4.08
C ARG A 139 -6.28 -12.13 4.16
N THR A 140 -6.33 -11.36 3.09
CA THR A 140 -7.18 -10.16 3.01
C THR A 140 -8.68 -10.52 3.04
N ALA A 141 -9.09 -11.55 2.30
CA ALA A 141 -10.46 -12.05 2.32
C ALA A 141 -10.89 -12.57 3.70
N ARG A 142 -9.94 -13.12 4.48
CA ARG A 142 -10.14 -13.52 5.88
C ARG A 142 -10.08 -12.36 6.88
N GLY A 143 -9.91 -11.12 6.41
CA GLY A 143 -9.80 -9.94 7.28
C GLY A 143 -8.50 -9.88 8.10
N GLN A 144 -7.48 -10.66 7.74
CA GLN A 144 -6.19 -10.62 8.42
C GLN A 144 -5.39 -9.37 8.03
N LYS A 145 -4.56 -8.87 8.95
CA LYS A 145 -3.63 -7.77 8.65
C LYS A 145 -2.48 -8.32 7.82
N LEU A 146 -2.08 -7.60 6.79
CA LEU A 146 -0.87 -7.91 6.03
C LEU A 146 0.32 -7.30 6.77
N SER A 147 1.45 -8.00 6.80
CA SER A 147 2.69 -7.43 7.34
C SER A 147 3.37 -6.59 6.26
N GLN A 148 4.11 -5.56 6.67
CA GLN A 148 4.95 -4.78 5.76
C GLN A 148 5.95 -5.67 5.00
N GLU A 149 6.53 -6.66 5.69
CA GLU A 149 7.43 -7.66 5.11
C GLU A 149 6.78 -8.42 3.94
N PHE A 150 5.48 -8.71 4.02
CA PHE A 150 4.76 -9.39 2.96
C PHE A 150 4.62 -8.52 1.70
N LEU A 151 4.33 -7.23 1.88
CA LEU A 151 4.29 -6.27 0.77
C LEU A 151 5.68 -6.07 0.16
N GLU A 152 6.73 -6.00 0.98
CA GLU A 152 8.11 -5.91 0.50
C GLU A 152 8.53 -7.16 -0.28
N THR A 153 8.07 -8.35 0.16
CA THR A 153 8.30 -9.61 -0.57
C THR A 153 7.71 -9.55 -1.98
N LEU A 154 6.51 -8.98 -2.17
CA LEU A 154 5.92 -8.82 -3.51
C LEU A 154 6.76 -7.90 -4.42
N LEU A 155 7.33 -6.83 -3.88
CA LEU A 155 8.23 -5.94 -4.63
C LEU A 155 9.53 -6.65 -5.03
N VAL A 156 10.11 -7.42 -4.12
CA VAL A 156 11.31 -8.23 -4.40
C VAL A 156 11.01 -9.27 -5.48
N CYS A 157 9.89 -9.97 -5.39
CA CYS A 157 9.46 -10.91 -6.42
C CYS A 157 9.25 -10.24 -7.77
N ALA A 158 8.64 -9.04 -7.80
CA ALA A 158 8.46 -8.28 -9.03
C ALA A 158 9.81 -7.89 -9.67
N ALA A 159 10.73 -7.36 -8.86
CA ALA A 159 12.06 -6.99 -9.31
C ALA A 159 12.86 -8.20 -9.82
N LEU A 160 12.76 -9.34 -9.12
CA LEU A 160 13.38 -10.60 -9.55
C LEU A 160 12.83 -11.09 -10.89
N ALA A 161 11.52 -11.08 -11.09
CA ALA A 161 10.91 -11.48 -12.35
C ALA A 161 11.38 -10.63 -13.54
N ILE A 162 11.40 -9.30 -13.36
CA ILE A 162 11.89 -8.37 -14.39
C ILE A 162 13.39 -8.58 -14.63
N GLY A 163 14.16 -8.73 -13.55
CA GLY A 163 15.61 -8.95 -13.62
C GLY A 163 15.98 -10.25 -14.35
N VAL A 164 15.28 -11.34 -14.07
CA VAL A 164 15.49 -12.64 -14.75
C VAL A 164 15.13 -12.55 -16.23
N GLY A 165 14.02 -11.90 -16.58
CA GLY A 165 13.63 -11.69 -17.98
C GLY A 165 14.67 -10.87 -18.75
N LEU A 166 15.14 -9.76 -18.16
CA LEU A 166 16.19 -8.91 -18.75
C LEU A 166 17.52 -9.65 -18.89
N LEU A 167 17.94 -10.38 -17.85
CA LEU A 167 19.20 -11.12 -17.87
C LEU A 167 19.20 -12.20 -18.95
N THR A 168 18.09 -12.91 -19.11
CA THR A 168 17.96 -13.95 -20.13
C THR A 168 17.99 -13.37 -21.55
N ALA A 169 17.32 -12.23 -21.77
CA ALA A 169 17.39 -11.51 -23.04
C ALA A 169 18.81 -11.00 -23.35
N ALA A 170 19.50 -10.45 -22.34
CA ALA A 170 20.88 -9.99 -22.48
C ALA A 170 21.84 -11.15 -22.80
N TYR A 171 21.65 -12.30 -22.15
CA TYR A 171 22.42 -13.52 -22.43
C TYR A 171 22.18 -14.03 -23.86
N GLY A 172 20.91 -14.06 -24.32
CA GLY A 172 20.57 -14.45 -25.69
C GLY A 172 21.26 -13.56 -26.73
N LEU A 173 21.24 -12.24 -26.50
CA LEU A 173 21.91 -11.26 -27.36
C LEU A 173 23.44 -11.44 -27.35
N HIS A 174 24.04 -11.63 -26.17
CA HIS A 174 25.47 -11.89 -26.04
C HIS A 174 25.90 -13.17 -26.78
N ALA A 175 25.13 -14.25 -26.62
CA ALA A 175 25.38 -15.51 -27.31
C ALA A 175 25.28 -15.34 -28.83
N ALA A 176 24.29 -14.57 -29.33
CA ALA A 176 24.18 -14.27 -30.76
C ALA A 176 25.38 -13.50 -31.30
N PHE A 177 25.84 -12.44 -30.60
CA PHE A 177 27.02 -11.68 -31.00
C PHE A 177 28.30 -12.52 -30.97
N SER A 178 28.48 -13.35 -29.94
CA SER A 178 29.64 -14.23 -29.82
C SER A 178 29.72 -15.24 -30.97
N ALA A 179 28.59 -15.76 -31.44
CA ALA A 179 28.53 -16.68 -32.58
C ALA A 179 28.91 -16.02 -33.91
N ILE A 180 28.52 -14.75 -34.11
CA ILE A 180 28.93 -13.97 -35.29
C ILE A 180 30.43 -13.65 -35.22
N ALA A 181 30.91 -13.23 -34.05
CA ALA A 181 32.32 -12.92 -33.84
C ALA A 181 33.22 -14.14 -34.07
N ALA A 182 32.74 -15.34 -33.77
CA ALA A 182 33.43 -16.61 -34.04
C ALA A 182 33.42 -17.05 -35.53
N GLY A 183 32.99 -16.19 -36.45
CA GLY A 183 32.95 -16.48 -37.90
C GLY A 183 31.67 -17.18 -38.37
N GLY A 184 30.65 -17.29 -37.51
CA GLY A 184 29.33 -17.73 -37.91
C GLY A 184 28.67 -16.73 -38.85
N ARG A 185 27.91 -17.21 -39.84
CA ARG A 185 27.03 -16.36 -40.66
C ARG A 185 26.09 -15.57 -39.75
N ALA A 186 25.66 -14.36 -40.13
CA ALA A 186 24.70 -13.53 -39.36
C ALA A 186 23.27 -14.11 -39.29
N THR A 187 23.03 -15.27 -39.92
CA THR A 187 21.77 -16.01 -39.87
C THR A 187 21.18 -16.32 -38.49
N PRO A 188 21.92 -16.54 -37.38
CA PRO A 188 21.31 -16.79 -36.07
C PRO A 188 20.71 -15.54 -35.43
N LEU A 189 21.07 -14.33 -35.90
CA LEU A 189 20.50 -13.06 -35.43
C LEU A 189 19.24 -12.67 -36.21
N LEU A 190 19.04 -13.26 -37.39
CA LEU A 190 17.87 -13.09 -38.25
C LEU A 190 16.91 -14.27 -38.19
N ASP A 191 17.19 -15.28 -37.35
CA ASP A 191 16.28 -16.40 -37.14
C ASP A 191 15.05 -15.93 -36.32
N PRO A 192 13.87 -15.81 -36.95
CA PRO A 192 12.68 -15.31 -36.28
C PRO A 192 12.26 -16.22 -35.13
N ALA A 193 12.56 -17.52 -35.18
CA ALA A 193 12.21 -18.45 -34.11
C ALA A 193 13.03 -18.19 -32.84
N ARG A 194 14.31 -17.83 -32.99
CA ARG A 194 15.18 -17.51 -31.85
C ARG A 194 14.84 -16.16 -31.24
N LEU A 195 14.59 -15.15 -32.07
CA LEU A 195 14.11 -13.83 -31.64
C LEU A 195 12.76 -13.93 -30.92
N ALA A 196 11.84 -14.74 -31.43
CA ALA A 196 10.55 -14.97 -30.78
C ALA A 196 10.70 -15.66 -29.42
N ARG A 197 11.61 -16.64 -29.31
CA ARG A 197 11.89 -17.37 -28.06
C ARG A 197 12.54 -16.48 -27.00
N ASP A 198 13.60 -15.75 -27.36
CA ASP A 198 14.30 -14.88 -26.41
C ASP A 198 13.41 -13.68 -26.02
N GLY A 199 12.61 -13.19 -26.97
CA GLY A 199 11.59 -12.16 -26.73
C GLY A 199 10.45 -12.64 -25.82
N SER A 200 9.99 -13.88 -25.95
CA SER A 200 8.89 -14.41 -25.13
C SER A 200 9.26 -14.47 -23.64
N VAL A 201 10.52 -14.82 -23.33
CA VAL A 201 11.05 -14.87 -21.97
C VAL A 201 11.09 -13.47 -21.35
N LEU A 202 11.57 -12.46 -22.10
CA LEU A 202 11.54 -11.07 -21.63
C LEU A 202 10.10 -10.60 -21.35
N VAL A 203 9.19 -10.85 -22.28
CA VAL A 203 7.77 -10.49 -22.13
C VAL A 203 7.18 -11.19 -20.91
N GLN A 204 7.50 -12.45 -20.68
CA GLN A 204 7.04 -13.21 -19.52
C GLN A 204 7.55 -12.64 -18.20
N GLY A 205 8.85 -12.34 -18.09
CA GLY A 205 9.41 -11.68 -16.90
C GLY A 205 8.76 -10.34 -16.61
N LEU A 206 8.46 -9.55 -17.65
CA LEU A 206 7.72 -8.29 -17.54
C LEU A 206 6.28 -8.51 -17.08
N LEU A 207 5.57 -9.49 -17.63
CA LEU A 207 4.21 -9.83 -17.22
C LEU A 207 4.15 -10.25 -15.76
N PHE A 208 5.02 -11.16 -15.32
CA PHE A 208 5.07 -11.57 -13.91
C PHE A 208 5.45 -10.42 -12.97
N GLY A 209 6.42 -9.59 -13.38
CA GLY A 209 6.77 -8.37 -12.65
C GLY A 209 5.60 -7.41 -12.49
N LEU A 210 4.88 -7.16 -13.58
CA LEU A 210 3.70 -6.29 -13.59
C LEU A 210 2.57 -6.86 -12.73
N ALA A 211 2.30 -8.16 -12.81
CA ALA A 211 1.33 -8.85 -11.97
C ALA A 211 1.65 -8.68 -10.47
N ALA A 212 2.90 -8.88 -10.07
CA ALA A 212 3.34 -8.70 -8.70
C ALA A 212 3.25 -7.24 -8.23
N LEU A 213 3.65 -6.27 -9.06
CA LEU A 213 3.50 -4.83 -8.78
C LEU A 213 2.04 -4.42 -8.62
N PHE A 214 1.17 -4.92 -9.49
CA PHE A 214 -0.26 -4.62 -9.46
C PHE A 214 -0.93 -5.22 -8.23
N ALA A 215 -0.60 -6.47 -7.89
CA ALA A 215 -1.05 -7.09 -6.65
C ALA A 215 -0.56 -6.34 -5.41
N TRP A 216 0.72 -5.95 -5.38
CA TRP A 216 1.28 -5.13 -4.31
C TRP A 216 0.50 -3.83 -4.13
N PHE A 217 0.26 -3.12 -5.24
CA PHE A 217 -0.45 -1.84 -5.23
C PHE A 217 -1.88 -1.97 -4.67
N LEU A 218 -2.62 -2.98 -5.13
CA LEU A 218 -4.00 -3.19 -4.67
C LEU A 218 -4.08 -3.62 -3.21
N LEU A 219 -3.16 -4.49 -2.76
CA LEU A 219 -3.12 -4.91 -1.36
C LEU A 219 -2.74 -3.75 -0.43
N LEU A 220 -1.80 -2.91 -0.83
CA LEU A 220 -1.46 -1.67 -0.12
C LEU A 220 -2.68 -0.73 -0.02
N GLY A 221 -3.40 -0.55 -1.14
CA GLY A 221 -4.63 0.23 -1.19
C GLY A 221 -5.67 -0.23 -0.16
N ARG A 222 -5.92 -1.54 -0.08
CA ARG A 222 -6.86 -2.11 0.90
C ARG A 222 -6.43 -1.92 2.34
N GLU A 223 -5.13 -2.06 2.63
CA GLU A 223 -4.61 -1.86 3.97
C GLU A 223 -4.81 -0.40 4.43
N THR A 224 -4.54 0.56 3.54
CA THR A 224 -4.77 1.99 3.83
C THR A 224 -6.25 2.33 4.00
N ALA A 225 -7.14 1.71 3.23
CA ALA A 225 -8.59 1.86 3.39
C ALA A 225 -9.07 1.31 4.74
N ARG A 226 -8.57 0.13 5.15
CA ARG A 226 -8.87 -0.46 6.46
C ARG A 226 -8.39 0.43 7.61
N LEU A 227 -7.15 0.92 7.53
CA LEU A 227 -6.60 1.82 8.53
C LEU A 227 -7.41 3.11 8.64
N SER A 228 -7.86 3.65 7.51
CA SER A 228 -8.74 4.82 7.49
C SER A 228 -10.06 4.54 8.20
N ALA A 229 -10.70 3.39 7.93
CA ALA A 229 -11.93 2.99 8.61
C ALA A 229 -11.73 2.74 10.12
N GLU A 230 -10.60 2.14 10.53
CA GLU A 230 -10.23 1.98 11.95
C GLU A 230 -10.08 3.34 12.63
N VAL A 231 -9.44 4.30 11.97
CA VAL A 231 -9.29 5.67 12.49
C VAL A 231 -10.62 6.42 12.53
N ASP A 232 -11.43 6.35 11.48
CA ASP A 232 -12.75 6.99 11.46
C ASP A 232 -13.65 6.44 12.59
N ALA A 233 -13.59 5.13 12.85
CA ALA A 233 -14.26 4.51 13.99
C ALA A 233 -13.72 4.99 15.35
N LEU A 234 -12.40 5.22 15.47
CA LEU A 234 -11.78 5.76 16.69
C LEU A 234 -12.18 7.23 16.94
N LEU A 235 -12.27 8.04 15.88
CA LEU A 235 -12.65 9.45 15.98
C LEU A 235 -14.15 9.63 16.28
N GLY A 236 -14.96 8.61 16.00
CA GLY A 236 -16.41 8.61 16.18
C GLY A 236 -17.12 9.55 15.20
N PRO A 237 -18.46 9.49 15.08
CA PRO A 237 -19.20 10.54 14.40
C PRO A 237 -18.82 11.89 15.04
N GLU A 238 -18.72 12.94 14.24
CA GLU A 238 -18.83 14.29 14.80
C GLU A 238 -20.16 14.28 15.54
N GLU A 239 -20.11 14.29 16.88
CA GLU A 239 -21.17 14.93 17.61
C GLU A 239 -21.15 16.35 17.07
N SER A 240 -22.00 16.59 16.07
CA SER A 240 -22.55 17.88 15.76
C SER A 240 -23.13 18.36 17.08
N GLY A 241 -22.26 18.98 17.89
CA GLY A 241 -22.65 19.62 19.13
C GLY A 241 -23.89 20.43 18.81
N PRO A 242 -24.92 20.38 19.67
CA PRO A 242 -26.22 20.94 19.37
C PRO A 242 -25.98 22.32 18.79
N ALA A 243 -26.49 22.54 17.58
CA ALA A 243 -26.58 23.86 16.99
C ALA A 243 -26.98 24.76 18.15
N ARG A 244 -26.09 25.65 18.52
CA ARG A 244 -26.35 26.67 19.52
C ARG A 244 -27.48 27.44 18.87
N ASP A 245 -28.71 27.03 19.17
CA ASP A 245 -29.90 27.83 19.02
C ASP A 245 -29.50 29.11 19.70
N ALA A 246 -29.10 30.06 18.87
CA ALA A 246 -28.90 31.41 19.30
C ALA A 246 -30.22 31.75 19.97
N ASP A 247 -30.16 31.97 21.28
CA ASP A 247 -31.21 32.59 22.06
C ASP A 247 -31.73 33.77 21.23
N VAL A 248 -32.83 33.52 20.52
CA VAL A 248 -33.69 34.57 20.00
C VAL A 248 -34.37 35.10 21.24
N ILE A 249 -33.70 36.06 21.89
CA ILE A 249 -34.28 36.89 22.93
C ILE A 249 -35.59 37.43 22.36
N PRO A 250 -36.77 37.06 22.91
CA PRO A 250 -38.00 37.68 22.50
C PRO A 250 -37.98 39.10 23.06
N LEU A 251 -37.76 40.09 22.20
CA LEU A 251 -38.04 41.48 22.51
C LEU A 251 -39.55 41.61 22.70
N THR A 252 -40.02 41.38 23.92
CA THR A 252 -41.34 41.82 24.37
C THR A 252 -41.34 43.34 24.41
N HIS A 253 -41.76 43.98 23.32
CA HIS A 253 -42.17 45.37 23.38
C HIS A 253 -43.44 45.47 24.22
N GLY A 254 -43.27 46.05 25.41
CA GLY A 254 -44.35 46.47 26.29
C GLY A 254 -45.24 47.50 25.60
N ARG A 255 -46.55 47.28 25.73
CA ARG A 255 -47.60 48.29 25.63
C ARG A 255 -47.30 49.48 26.53
N SER A 256 -47.56 50.69 26.02
CA SER A 256 -48.18 51.77 26.80
C SER A 256 -48.77 52.85 25.90
N ALA A 257 -50.01 53.21 26.22
CA ALA A 257 -50.83 54.34 25.77
C ALA A 257 -51.43 54.28 24.35
#